data_AF-A0A6V7LZ79-F1
#
_entry.id   AF-A0A6V7LZ79-F1
#
_cell.length_a   1.000
_cell.length_b   1.000
_cell.length_c   1.000
_cell.angle_alpha   90.00
_cell.angle_beta   90.00
_cell.angle_gamma   90.00
#
_symmetry.space_group_name_H-M   'P 1'
#
loop_
_entity.id
_entity.type
_entity.pdbx_description
1 polymer ?
#
loop_
_entity_poly.entity_id
_entity_poly.type
_entity_poly.pdbx_seq_one_letter_code
_entity_poly.pdbx_strand_id
1 'polypeptide(L)'
;IYVEVERARLTHRLAKLKEEDGDTAGAASIMLELQVETYGSMAKREKVSLILEQMRLCLAKQDFVRTQIIAKKINVKFFDDENDEETQVLKLKYYDLMMELARHEGWHLQLCRHNRAVLETPTVKGDQQKRHTALSRAVLYLVLAPHEPEQADMTHRLLADKLLDEVPTY
;
A
#
# COMPACT_ATOMS: atom_id res chain seq x y z
N ILE A 1 -5.30 2.39 -32.04
CA ILE A 1 -4.12 1.55 -31.76
C ILE A 1 -4.54 0.56 -30.68
N TYR A 2 -4.64 -0.75 -30.97
CA TYR A 2 -5.33 -1.74 -30.10
C TYR A 2 -4.37 -2.65 -29.28
N VAL A 3 -3.05 -2.46 -29.38
CA VAL A 3 -2.06 -3.42 -28.84
C VAL A 3 -1.37 -2.91 -27.56
N GLU A 4 -1.85 -1.82 -26.97
CA GLU A 4 -1.24 -1.21 -25.78
C GLU A 4 -1.31 -2.12 -24.56
N VAL A 5 -2.43 -2.84 -24.39
CA VAL A 5 -2.63 -3.79 -23.29
C VAL A 5 -1.68 -4.97 -23.41
N GLU A 6 -1.55 -5.55 -24.60
CA GLU A 6 -0.64 -6.67 -24.85
C GLU A 6 0.83 -6.25 -24.69
N ARG A 7 1.18 -5.03 -25.12
CA ARG A 7 2.51 -4.46 -24.84
C ARG A 7 2.77 -4.36 -23.34
N ALA A 8 1.81 -3.87 -22.55
CA ALA A 8 1.96 -3.77 -21.10
C ALA A 8 2.18 -5.15 -20.45
N ARG A 9 1.41 -6.17 -20.86
CA ARG A 9 1.55 -7.55 -20.36
C ARG A 9 2.89 -8.18 -20.70
N LEU A 10 3.35 -8.02 -21.95
CA LEU A 10 4.66 -8.51 -22.38
C LEU A 10 5.79 -7.82 -21.62
N THR A 11 5.66 -6.52 -21.40
CA THR A 11 6.66 -5.72 -20.68
C THR A 11 6.71 -6.13 -19.20
N HIS A 12 5.57 -6.42 -18.58
CA HIS A 12 5.51 -6.99 -17.23
C HIS A 12 6.23 -8.33 -17.14
N ARG A 13 6.03 -9.20 -18.13
CA ARG A 13 6.71 -10.49 -18.19
C ARG A 13 8.22 -10.34 -18.37
N LEU A 14 8.65 -9.40 -19.21
CA LEU A 14 10.07 -9.07 -19.38
C LEU A 14 10.69 -8.55 -18.07
N ALA A 15 9.97 -7.71 -17.33
CA ALA A 15 10.44 -7.20 -16.04
C ALA A 15 10.63 -8.32 -15.01
N LYS A 16 9.72 -9.31 -14.96
CA LYS A 16 9.87 -10.49 -14.11
C LYS A 16 11.09 -11.33 -14.46
N LEU A 17 11.36 -11.57 -15.75
CA LEU A 17 12.56 -12.31 -16.17
C LEU A 17 13.83 -11.58 -15.72
N LYS A 18 13.87 -10.25 -15.86
CA LYS A 18 14.99 -9.46 -15.35
C LYS A 18 15.14 -9.51 -13.84
N GLU A 19 14.03 -9.52 -13.10
CA GLU A 19 14.04 -9.69 -11.65
C GLU A 19 14.61 -11.06 -11.25
N GLU A 20 14.23 -12.13 -11.97
CA GLU A 20 14.77 -13.49 -11.80
C GLU A 20 16.27 -13.57 -12.13
N ASP A 21 16.73 -12.81 -13.12
CA ASP A 21 18.15 -12.67 -13.48
C ASP A 21 18.95 -11.79 -12.48
N GLY A 22 18.29 -11.22 -11.46
CA GLY A 22 18.90 -10.35 -10.46
C GLY A 22 19.05 -8.88 -10.88
N ASP A 23 18.61 -8.50 -12.08
CA ASP A 23 18.59 -7.11 -12.59
C ASP A 23 17.31 -6.38 -12.18
N THR A 24 17.16 -6.12 -10.88
CA THR A 24 16.02 -5.36 -10.32
C THR A 24 15.97 -3.92 -10.83
N ALA A 25 17.13 -3.32 -11.09
CA ALA A 25 17.23 -1.95 -11.59
C ALA A 25 16.72 -1.81 -13.03
N GLY A 26 17.08 -2.76 -13.90
CA GLY A 26 16.59 -2.83 -15.27
C GLY A 26 15.10 -3.18 -15.32
N ALA A 27 14.64 -4.09 -14.46
CA ALA A 27 13.20 -4.39 -14.32
C ALA A 27 12.39 -3.15 -13.95
N ALA A 28 12.87 -2.38 -12.95
CA ALA A 28 12.24 -1.13 -12.53
C ALA A 28 12.19 -0.10 -13.67
N SER A 29 13.29 0.11 -14.40
CA SER A 29 13.32 1.09 -15.50
C SER A 29 12.30 0.78 -16.58
N ILE A 30 12.24 -0.48 -17.02
CA ILE A 30 11.31 -0.95 -18.06
C ILE A 30 9.86 -0.79 -17.59
N MET A 31 9.56 -1.16 -16.35
CA MET A 31 8.21 -1.01 -15.81
C MET A 31 7.79 0.44 -15.63
N LEU A 32 8.72 1.33 -15.26
CA LEU A 32 8.44 2.75 -15.04
C LEU A 32 8.21 3.54 -16.33
N GLU A 33 8.75 3.07 -17.46
CA GLU A 33 8.47 3.64 -18.78
C GLU A 33 7.02 3.39 -19.23
N LEU A 34 6.35 2.37 -18.68
CA LEU A 34 4.94 2.12 -18.95
C LEU A 34 4.04 3.14 -18.24
N GLN A 35 3.40 3.99 -19.03
CA GLN A 35 2.35 4.89 -18.57
C GLN A 35 0.99 4.17 -18.50
N VAL A 36 0.86 3.18 -17.62
CA VAL A 36 -0.34 2.34 -17.49
C VAL A 36 -1.65 3.11 -17.22
N GLU A 37 -1.55 4.33 -16.73
CA GLU A 37 -2.67 5.23 -16.47
C GLU A 37 -3.38 5.66 -17.75
N THR A 38 -2.63 5.89 -18.84
CA THR A 38 -3.15 6.45 -20.10
C THR A 38 -3.88 5.41 -20.96
N TYR A 39 -3.72 4.12 -20.67
CA TYR A 39 -4.34 3.04 -21.43
C TYR A 39 -5.84 2.92 -21.12
N GLY A 40 -6.69 3.61 -21.90
CA GLY A 40 -8.14 3.65 -21.67
C GLY A 40 -8.84 2.28 -21.75
N SER A 41 -8.30 1.33 -22.51
CA SER A 41 -8.87 -0.01 -22.73
C SER A 41 -8.50 -1.04 -21.66
N MET A 42 -7.63 -0.71 -20.72
CA MET A 42 -7.13 -1.63 -19.70
C MET A 42 -8.06 -1.68 -18.49
N ALA A 43 -8.31 -2.88 -17.96
CA ALA A 43 -9.13 -3.06 -16.76
C ALA A 43 -8.51 -2.31 -15.57
N LYS A 44 -9.35 -1.57 -14.81
CA LYS A 44 -8.90 -0.77 -13.64
C LYS A 44 -8.07 -1.59 -12.67
N ARG A 45 -8.47 -2.83 -12.43
CA ARG A 45 -7.77 -3.76 -11.55
C ARG A 45 -6.38 -4.14 -12.07
N GLU A 46 -6.25 -4.42 -13.37
CA GLU A 46 -4.97 -4.75 -13.99
C GLU A 46 -4.03 -3.54 -13.91
N LYS A 47 -4.55 -2.33 -14.11
CA LYS A 47 -3.79 -1.09 -13.89
C LYS A 47 -3.25 -0.98 -12.46
N VAL A 48 -4.12 -1.15 -11.46
CA VAL A 48 -3.70 -1.07 -10.05
C VAL A 48 -2.65 -2.12 -9.74
N SER A 49 -2.81 -3.36 -10.22
CA SER A 49 -1.81 -4.41 -10.04
C SER A 49 -0.45 -4.03 -10.63
N LEU A 50 -0.41 -3.45 -11.84
CA LEU A 50 0.86 -3.02 -12.45
C LEU A 50 1.48 -1.83 -11.72
N ILE A 51 0.67 -0.88 -11.24
CA ILE A 51 1.16 0.26 -10.46
C ILE A 51 1.76 -0.23 -9.12
N LEU A 52 1.16 -1.23 -8.48
CA LEU A 52 1.71 -1.83 -7.26
C LEU A 52 3.05 -2.53 -7.51
N GLU A 53 3.20 -3.21 -8.65
CA GLU A 53 4.49 -3.81 -9.04
C GLU A 53 5.54 -2.73 -9.33
N GLN A 54 5.18 -1.62 -9.97
CA GLN A 54 6.06 -0.45 -10.11
C GLN A 54 6.52 0.06 -8.73
N MET A 55 5.61 0.18 -7.76
CA MET A 55 5.96 0.59 -6.39
C MET A 55 6.91 -0.40 -5.72
N ARG A 56 6.65 -1.71 -5.84
CA ARG A 56 7.51 -2.77 -5.27
C ARG A 56 8.92 -2.70 -5.85
N LEU A 57 9.06 -2.54 -7.16
CA LEU A 57 10.37 -2.42 -7.82
C LEU A 57 11.09 -1.12 -7.44
N CYS A 58 10.36 0.00 -7.28
CA CYS A 58 10.95 1.23 -6.76
C CYS A 58 11.45 1.09 -5.32
N LEU A 59 10.70 0.41 -4.45
CA LEU A 59 11.14 0.12 -3.08
C LEU A 59 12.35 -0.80 -3.04
N ALA A 60 12.41 -1.82 -3.92
CA ALA A 60 13.59 -2.68 -4.05
C ALA A 60 14.85 -1.90 -4.47
N LYS A 61 14.67 -0.82 -5.26
CA LYS A 61 15.75 0.11 -5.65
C LYS A 61 16.03 1.19 -4.59
N GLN A 62 15.26 1.25 -3.50
CA GLN A 62 15.30 2.32 -2.50
C GLN A 62 14.99 3.72 -3.09
N ASP A 63 14.22 3.78 -4.17
CA ASP A 63 13.77 5.04 -4.78
C ASP A 63 12.43 5.49 -4.17
N PHE A 64 12.49 5.98 -2.94
CA PHE A 64 11.29 6.34 -2.15
C PHE A 64 10.53 7.52 -2.76
N VAL A 65 11.22 8.51 -3.33
CA VAL A 65 10.59 9.67 -3.96
C VAL A 65 9.71 9.23 -5.13
N ARG A 66 10.21 8.33 -5.99
CA ARG A 66 9.38 7.79 -7.08
C ARG A 66 8.23 6.94 -6.56
N THR A 67 8.45 6.13 -5.52
CA THR A 67 7.36 5.37 -4.90
C THR A 67 6.24 6.29 -4.41
N GLN A 68 6.55 7.45 -3.81
CA GLN A 68 5.53 8.43 -3.41
C GLN A 68 4.75 8.99 -4.61
N ILE A 69 5.44 9.30 -5.72
CA ILE A 69 4.81 9.79 -6.94
C ILE A 69 3.87 8.73 -7.52
N ILE A 70 4.30 7.48 -7.55
CA ILE A 70 3.53 6.34 -8.07
C ILE A 70 2.33 6.04 -7.15
N ALA A 71 2.49 6.15 -5.83
CA ALA A 71 1.40 5.94 -4.88
C ALA A 71 0.22 6.90 -5.09
N LYS A 72 0.49 8.15 -5.51
CA LYS A 72 -0.54 9.16 -5.82
C LYS A 72 -1.37 8.83 -7.07
N LYS A 73 -0.87 7.92 -7.92
CA LYS A 73 -1.56 7.45 -9.13
C LYS A 73 -2.73 6.53 -8.83
N ILE A 74 -2.71 5.88 -7.66
CA ILE A 74 -3.77 4.99 -7.22
C ILE A 74 -4.84 5.82 -6.53
N ASN A 75 -6.08 5.71 -7.00
CA ASN A 75 -7.22 6.29 -6.31
C ASN A 75 -7.64 5.37 -5.16
N VAL A 76 -7.49 5.83 -3.91
CA VAL A 76 -7.80 5.04 -2.71
C VAL A 76 -9.28 4.59 -2.67
N LYS A 77 -10.19 5.35 -3.31
CA LYS A 77 -11.62 4.98 -3.44
C LYS A 77 -11.85 3.68 -4.22
N PHE A 78 -10.87 3.24 -5.00
CA PHE A 78 -10.93 1.94 -5.68
C PHE A 78 -10.96 0.78 -4.67
N PHE A 79 -10.40 0.96 -3.47
CA PHE A 79 -10.32 -0.06 -2.44
C PHE A 79 -11.51 -0.09 -1.47
N ASP A 80 -12.54 0.73 -1.72
CA ASP A 80 -13.75 0.78 -0.91
C ASP A 80 -14.78 -0.30 -1.33
N ASP A 81 -14.53 -1.00 -2.44
CA ASP A 81 -15.39 -2.11 -2.88
C ASP A 81 -15.13 -3.37 -2.01
N GLU A 82 -15.92 -3.50 -0.94
CA GLU A 82 -15.81 -4.60 0.04
C GLU A 82 -16.21 -5.96 -0.52
N ASN A 83 -16.93 -6.01 -1.66
CA ASN A 83 -17.47 -7.24 -2.23
C ASN A 83 -16.46 -8.03 -3.07
N ASP A 84 -15.34 -7.41 -3.47
CA ASP A 84 -14.31 -8.06 -4.29
C ASP A 84 -13.09 -8.44 -3.44
N GLU A 85 -13.00 -9.73 -3.09
CA GLU A 85 -11.89 -10.31 -2.34
C GLU A 85 -10.53 -9.98 -2.97
N GLU A 86 -10.46 -9.94 -4.30
CA GLU A 86 -9.20 -9.69 -5.01
C GLU A 86 -8.78 -8.22 -4.90
N THR A 87 -9.74 -7.30 -4.84
CA THR A 87 -9.51 -5.88 -4.54
C THR A 87 -9.07 -5.67 -3.09
N GLN A 88 -9.57 -6.46 -2.15
CA GLN A 88 -9.10 -6.44 -0.76
C GLN A 88 -7.65 -6.93 -0.64
N VAL A 89 -7.25 -7.96 -1.39
CA VAL A 89 -5.84 -8.40 -1.44
C VAL A 89 -4.94 -7.29 -2.00
N LEU A 90 -5.38 -6.57 -3.04
CA LEU A 90 -4.64 -5.43 -3.59
C LEU A 90 -4.54 -4.27 -2.59
N LYS A 91 -5.61 -4.01 -1.82
CA LYS A 91 -5.63 -3.01 -0.74
C LYS A 91 -4.59 -3.31 0.33
N LEU A 92 -4.50 -4.56 0.78
CA LEU A 92 -3.50 -4.98 1.76
C LEU A 92 -2.08 -4.78 1.23
N LYS A 93 -1.79 -5.23 0.01
CA LYS A 93 -0.49 -5.03 -0.64
C LYS A 93 -0.14 -3.54 -0.78
N TYR A 94 -1.10 -2.71 -1.15
CA TYR A 94 -0.89 -1.25 -1.23
C TYR A 94 -0.48 -0.66 0.11
N TYR A 95 -1.22 -0.98 1.18
CA TYR A 95 -0.92 -0.46 2.51
C TYR A 95 0.40 -1.00 3.07
N ASP A 96 0.77 -2.26 2.80
CA ASP A 96 2.06 -2.80 3.20
C ASP A 96 3.23 -2.00 2.58
N LEU A 97 3.17 -1.71 1.28
CA LEU A 97 4.18 -0.89 0.59
C LEU A 97 4.20 0.55 1.11
N MET A 98 3.02 1.13 1.39
CA MET A 98 2.90 2.47 1.96
C MET A 98 3.44 2.55 3.39
N MET A 99 3.26 1.51 4.19
CA MET A 99 3.86 1.43 5.53
C MET A 99 5.37 1.32 5.45
N GLU A 100 5.91 0.54 4.52
CA GLU A 100 7.36 0.46 4.32
C GLU A 100 7.95 1.82 3.96
N LEU A 101 7.28 2.56 3.07
CA LEU A 101 7.66 3.92 2.70
C LEU A 101 7.58 4.89 3.88
N ALA A 102 6.45 4.91 4.60
CA ALA A 102 6.25 5.81 5.73
C ALA A 102 7.21 5.50 6.89
N ARG A 103 7.63 4.24 7.05
CA ARG A 103 8.66 3.85 8.01
C ARG A 103 10.03 4.41 7.64
N HIS A 104 10.38 4.42 6.36
CA HIS A 104 11.64 5.02 5.90
C HIS A 104 11.67 6.54 6.09
N GLU A 105 10.56 7.22 5.76
CA GLU A 105 10.44 8.68 5.90
C GLU A 105 10.24 9.15 7.36
N GLY A 106 9.97 8.23 8.30
CA GLY A 106 9.67 8.57 9.69
C GLY A 106 8.27 9.17 9.90
N TRP A 107 7.33 8.94 8.97
CA TRP A 107 5.97 9.49 9.03
C TRP A 107 5.06 8.66 9.94
N HIS A 108 5.27 8.78 11.25
CA HIS A 108 4.58 8.00 12.28
C HIS A 108 3.05 8.20 12.27
N LEU A 109 2.56 9.42 12.04
CA LEU A 109 1.12 9.69 11.94
C LEU A 109 0.48 8.98 10.74
N GLN A 110 1.19 8.97 9.62
CA GLN A 110 0.72 8.32 8.39
C GLN A 110 0.72 6.79 8.54
N LEU A 111 1.70 6.24 9.25
CA LEU A 111 1.71 4.82 9.65
C LEU A 111 0.50 4.47 10.50
N CYS A 112 0.11 5.31 11.47
CA CYS A 112 -1.09 5.09 12.26
C CYS A 112 -2.35 5.04 11.37
N ARG A 113 -2.48 5.96 10.40
CA ARG A 113 -3.60 5.98 9.45
C ARG A 113 -3.66 4.74 8.57
N HIS A 114 -2.52 4.32 8.03
CA HIS A 114 -2.43 3.12 7.19
C HIS A 114 -2.79 1.86 7.99
N ASN A 115 -2.30 1.72 9.23
CA ASN A 115 -2.66 0.59 10.08
C ASN A 115 -4.16 0.56 10.41
N ARG A 116 -4.78 1.74 10.62
CA ARG A 116 -6.22 1.85 10.84
C ARG A 116 -7.04 1.47 9.61
N ALA A 117 -6.62 1.91 8.42
CA ALA A 117 -7.27 1.50 7.17
C ALA A 117 -7.16 -0.02 6.91
N VAL A 118 -6.05 -0.63 7.31
CA VAL A 118 -5.86 -2.09 7.27
C VAL A 118 -6.78 -2.79 8.28
N LEU A 119 -6.99 -2.25 9.48
CA LEU A 119 -7.94 -2.78 10.47
C LEU A 119 -9.40 -2.76 9.98
N GLU A 120 -9.77 -1.77 9.18
CA GLU A 120 -11.13 -1.67 8.61
C GLU A 120 -11.41 -2.75 7.54
N THR A 121 -10.36 -3.37 7.00
CA THR A 121 -10.43 -4.38 5.93
C THR A 121 -11.07 -5.68 6.46
N PRO A 122 -12.11 -6.24 5.79
CA PRO A 122 -12.84 -7.42 6.28
C PRO A 122 -11.96 -8.66 6.49
N THR A 123 -10.93 -8.84 5.65
CA THR A 123 -9.96 -9.93 5.75
C THR A 123 -9.15 -9.89 7.05
N VAL A 124 -8.89 -8.69 7.58
CA VAL A 124 -8.13 -8.47 8.83
C VAL A 124 -9.07 -8.47 10.04
N LYS A 125 -10.31 -7.99 9.88
CA LYS A 125 -11.35 -8.09 10.91
C LYS A 125 -11.63 -9.52 11.34
N GLY A 126 -11.59 -10.47 10.40
CA GLY A 126 -11.82 -11.89 10.67
C GLY A 126 -10.67 -12.62 11.37
N ASP A 127 -9.46 -12.04 11.38
CA ASP A 127 -8.25 -12.70 11.90
C ASP A 127 -7.74 -11.97 13.15
N GLN A 128 -8.07 -12.53 14.32
CA GLN A 128 -7.83 -11.90 15.62
C GLN A 128 -6.35 -11.53 15.83
N GLN A 129 -5.40 -12.37 15.38
CA GLN A 129 -3.97 -12.10 15.52
C GLN A 129 -3.50 -10.90 14.68
N LYS A 130 -3.98 -10.80 13.43
CA LYS A 130 -3.64 -9.68 12.55
C LYS A 130 -4.29 -8.39 13.03
N ARG A 131 -5.51 -8.48 13.55
CA ARG A 131 -6.21 -7.36 14.20
C ARG A 131 -5.41 -6.82 15.37
N HIS A 132 -4.99 -7.67 16.31
CA HIS A 132 -4.14 -7.24 17.42
C HIS A 132 -2.81 -6.65 16.95
N THR A 133 -2.15 -7.29 15.99
CA THR A 133 -0.86 -6.81 15.48
C THR A 133 -0.98 -5.41 14.85
N ALA A 134 -2.00 -5.18 14.02
CA ALA A 134 -2.23 -3.89 13.38
C ALA A 134 -2.64 -2.81 14.39
N LEU A 135 -3.42 -3.17 15.41
CA LEU A 135 -3.81 -2.25 16.49
C LEU A 135 -2.63 -1.86 17.36
N SER A 136 -1.83 -2.82 17.82
CA SER A 136 -0.62 -2.57 18.61
C SER A 136 0.38 -1.71 17.84
N ARG A 137 0.53 -1.94 16.53
CA ARG A 137 1.36 -1.08 15.66
C ARG A 137 0.79 0.33 15.55
N ALA A 138 -0.51 0.48 15.36
CA ALA A 138 -1.15 1.80 15.29
C ALA A 138 -0.92 2.61 16.57
N VAL A 139 -1.12 1.99 17.74
CA VAL A 139 -0.89 2.62 19.05
C VAL A 139 0.59 2.99 19.23
N LEU A 140 1.52 2.07 18.92
CA LEU A 140 2.96 2.34 19.02
C LEU A 140 3.38 3.55 18.17
N TYR A 141 2.93 3.61 16.92
CA TYR A 141 3.26 4.73 16.04
C TYR A 141 2.59 6.04 16.44
N LEU A 142 1.42 6.00 17.10
CA LEU A 142 0.79 7.19 17.65
C LEU A 142 1.58 7.79 18.83
N VAL A 143 2.19 6.94 19.66
CA VAL A 143 3.05 7.36 20.77
C VAL A 143 4.39 7.90 20.27
N LEU A 144 4.92 7.32 19.18
CA LEU A 144 6.16 7.78 18.54
C LEU A 144 5.98 9.06 17.71
N ALA A 145 4.75 9.42 17.34
CA ALA A 145 4.49 10.61 16.55
C ALA A 145 4.73 11.89 17.38
N PRO A 146 5.32 12.95 16.80
CA PRO A 146 5.45 14.24 17.46
C PRO A 146 4.07 14.79 17.85
N HIS A 147 4.01 15.49 18.98
CA HIS A 147 2.78 16.07 19.51
C HIS A 147 2.28 17.24 18.66
N GLU A 148 1.53 16.91 17.62
CA GLU A 148 0.77 17.83 16.79
C GLU A 148 -0.72 17.78 17.13
N PRO A 149 -1.51 18.83 16.81
CA PRO A 149 -2.96 18.82 17.01
C PRO A 149 -3.66 17.63 16.32
N GLU A 150 -3.09 17.16 15.20
CA GLU A 150 -3.58 15.98 14.48
C GLU A 150 -3.33 14.67 15.25
N GLN A 151 -2.24 14.60 16.02
CA GLN A 151 -1.96 13.49 16.93
C GLN A 151 -2.96 13.47 18.08
N ALA A 152 -3.31 14.63 18.63
CA ALA A 152 -4.31 14.78 19.70
C ALA A 152 -5.71 14.31 19.26
N ASP A 153 -6.17 14.70 18.06
CA ASP A 153 -7.45 14.24 17.49
C ASP A 153 -7.43 12.72 17.25
N MET A 154 -6.34 12.19 16.70
CA MET A 154 -6.18 10.75 16.51
C MET A 154 -6.15 9.98 17.84
N THR A 155 -5.52 10.50 18.90
CA THR A 155 -5.58 9.91 20.24
C THR A 155 -7.00 9.91 20.80
N HIS A 156 -7.76 11.00 20.66
CA HIS A 156 -9.14 11.04 21.14
C HIS A 156 -10.03 10.02 20.43
N ARG A 157 -9.86 9.85 19.11
CA ARG A 157 -10.59 8.84 18.33
C ARG A 157 -10.20 7.42 18.70
N LEU A 158 -8.90 7.16 18.90
CA LEU A 158 -8.43 5.84 19.32
C LEU A 158 -8.92 5.52 20.73
N LEU A 159 -8.84 6.45 21.69
CA LEU A 159 -9.35 6.26 23.05
C LEU A 159 -10.87 6.07 23.10
N ALA A 160 -11.61 6.60 22.13
CA ALA A 160 -13.05 6.36 21.99
C ALA A 160 -13.39 4.99 21.36
N ASP A 161 -12.43 4.36 20.67
CA ASP A 161 -12.59 3.05 20.07
C ASP A 161 -12.45 1.95 21.14
N LYS A 162 -13.54 1.22 21.40
CA LYS A 162 -13.62 0.06 22.32
C LYS A 162 -12.65 -1.09 21.98
N LEU A 163 -11.99 -1.01 20.83
CA LEU A 163 -10.98 -1.96 20.37
C LEU A 163 -9.70 -1.93 21.22
N LEU A 164 -9.41 -0.81 21.90
CA LEU A 164 -8.26 -0.71 22.81
C LEU A 164 -8.38 -1.63 24.03
N ASP A 165 -9.59 -1.92 24.49
CA ASP A 165 -9.83 -2.83 25.62
C ASP A 165 -9.47 -4.28 25.30
N GLU A 166 -9.34 -4.63 24.01
CA GLU A 166 -8.90 -5.95 23.57
C GLU A 166 -7.37 -6.09 23.52
N VAL A 167 -6.61 -4.99 23.65
CA VAL A 167 -5.15 -5.09 23.72
C VAL A 167 -4.80 -5.59 25.11
N PRO A 168 -4.12 -6.75 25.25
CA PRO A 168 -3.74 -7.23 26.57
C PRO A 168 -2.84 -6.18 27.22
N THR A 169 -3.35 -5.62 28.32
CA THR A 169 -2.56 -4.86 29.27
C THR A 169 -1.58 -5.85 29.89
N TYR A 170 -0.28 -5.62 29.65
CA TYR A 170 0.79 -6.46 30.18
C TYR A 170 0.89 -6.31 31.70
#